data_AF-A0A7V5D935-F1
#
_entry.id   AF-A0A7V5D935-F1
#
_cell.length_a   1.000
_cell.length_b   1.000
_cell.length_c   1.000
_cell.angle_alpha   90.00
_cell.angle_beta   90.00
_cell.angle_gamma   90.00
#
_symmetry.space_group_name_H-M   'P 1'
#
loop_
_entity.id
_entity.type
_entity.pdbx_description
1 polymer ?
#
loop_
_entity_poly.entity_id
_entity_poly.type
_entity_poly.pdbx_seq_one_letter_code
_entity_poly.pdbx_strand_id
1 'polypeptide(L)'
;EKFVDDAPRDLKKYGLDNPPYIVKITAEGESPVEVLLSPSKDGVYFKLSNEPYIYLTKSDIIGKLEIEKEKFKEEEKIETK
;
A
#
# COMPACT_ATOMS: atom_id res chain seq x y z
N GLU A 1 -10.73 9.79 0.24
CA GLU A 1 -10.80 8.54 -0.55
C GLU A 1 -12.23 8.26 -1.01
N LYS A 2 -12.43 7.33 -1.95
CA LYS A 2 -13.74 6.75 -2.26
C LYS A 2 -13.72 5.26 -1.89
N PHE A 3 -14.71 4.84 -1.10
CA PHE A 3 -14.98 3.43 -0.81
C PHE A 3 -15.47 2.72 -2.07
N VAL A 4 -14.90 1.55 -2.39
CA VAL A 4 -15.17 0.83 -3.65
C VAL A 4 -15.93 -0.47 -3.39
N ASP A 5 -15.46 -1.30 -2.47
CA ASP A 5 -15.96 -2.67 -2.27
C ASP A 5 -15.54 -3.20 -0.89
N ASP A 6 -16.42 -3.94 -0.20
CA ASP A 6 -16.16 -4.45 1.15
C ASP A 6 -15.43 -5.82 1.17
N ALA A 7 -15.71 -6.66 0.18
CA ALA A 7 -15.12 -7.99 0.03
C ALA A 7 -15.19 -8.47 -1.43
N PRO A 8 -14.37 -7.90 -2.31
CA PRO A 8 -14.44 -8.21 -3.72
C PRO A 8 -13.97 -9.65 -3.97
N ARG A 9 -14.85 -10.47 -4.55
CA ARG A 9 -14.55 -11.84 -4.96
C ARG A 9 -13.39 -11.95 -5.95
N ASP A 10 -13.09 -10.85 -6.65
CA ASP A 10 -12.04 -10.79 -7.66
C ASP A 10 -11.14 -9.58 -7.38
N LEU A 11 -9.88 -9.82 -7.03
CA LEU A 11 -8.86 -8.76 -6.88
C LEU A 11 -8.23 -8.38 -8.23
N LYS A 12 -8.38 -9.24 -9.25
CA LYS A 12 -7.87 -8.99 -10.61
C LYS A 12 -8.50 -7.79 -11.27
N LYS A 13 -9.80 -7.53 -11.04
CA LYS A 13 -10.49 -6.33 -11.59
C LYS A 13 -9.88 -5.01 -11.11
N TYR A 14 -9.15 -5.04 -9.99
CA TYR A 14 -8.47 -3.89 -9.41
C TYR A 14 -6.95 -3.94 -9.62
N GLY A 15 -6.42 -4.98 -10.26
CA GLY A 15 -4.98 -5.19 -10.38
C GLY A 15 -4.27 -5.39 -9.04
N LEU A 16 -4.99 -5.84 -8.01
CA LEU A 16 -4.46 -6.09 -6.66
C LEU A 16 -4.11 -7.56 -6.40
N ASP A 17 -4.45 -8.45 -7.33
CA ASP A 17 -4.01 -9.86 -7.36
C ASP A 17 -2.51 -9.98 -7.67
N ASN A 18 -2.00 -9.10 -8.54
CA ASN A 18 -0.58 -8.96 -8.83
C ASN A 18 -0.24 -7.46 -8.85
N PRO A 19 -0.13 -6.83 -7.67
CA PRO A 19 -0.01 -5.39 -7.57
C PRO A 19 1.39 -4.93 -8.01
N PRO A 20 1.49 -3.90 -8.85
CA PRO A 20 2.78 -3.36 -9.31
C PRO A 20 3.57 -2.68 -8.18
N TYR A 21 2.90 -2.28 -7.10
CA TYR A 21 3.54 -1.65 -5.95
C TYR A 21 3.04 -2.30 -4.65
N ILE A 22 3.99 -2.66 -3.79
CA ILE A 22 3.73 -3.15 -2.44
C ILE A 22 4.53 -2.25 -1.49
N VAL A 23 3.84 -1.62 -0.56
CA VAL A 23 4.44 -0.76 0.46
C VAL A 23 4.30 -1.44 1.81
N LYS A 24 5.39 -1.59 2.55
CA LYS A 24 5.37 -2.14 3.90
C LYS A 24 5.50 -1.00 4.89
N ILE A 25 4.47 -0.81 5.70
CA ILE A 25 4.44 0.20 6.77
C ILE A 25 4.73 -0.53 8.07
N THR A 26 5.73 -0.04 8.81
CA THR A 26 6.06 -0.55 10.15
C THR A 26 5.96 0.62 11.10
N ALA A 27 5.11 0.51 12.12
CA ALA A 27 5.05 1.46 13.22
C ALA A 27 5.73 0.85 14.45
N GLU A 28 6.37 1.69 15.26
CA GLU A 28 7.07 1.24 16.46
C GLU A 28 6.09 0.56 17.42
N GLY A 29 6.37 -0.70 17.79
CA GLY A 29 5.50 -1.50 18.66
C GLY A 29 4.31 -2.15 17.97
N GLU A 30 4.13 -1.99 16.65
CA GLU A 30 3.06 -2.63 15.88
C GLU A 30 3.60 -3.65 14.87
N SER A 31 2.73 -4.58 14.47
CA SER A 31 3.06 -5.51 13.39
C SER A 31 3.11 -4.77 12.06
N PRO A 32 4.08 -5.09 11.18
CA PRO A 32 4.16 -4.46 9.88
C PRO A 32 2.92 -4.78 9.04
N VAL A 33 2.39 -3.77 8.37
CA VAL A 33 1.23 -3.88 7.48
C VAL A 33 1.67 -3.61 6.06
N GLU A 34 1.28 -4.49 5.14
CA GLU A 34 1.51 -4.29 3.72
C GLU A 34 0.31 -3.60 3.07
N VAL A 35 0.59 -2.65 2.20
CA VAL A 35 -0.37 -1.92 1.37
C VAL A 35 -0.09 -2.27 -0.08
N LEU A 36 -1.05 -2.94 -0.70
CA LEU A 36 -1.05 -3.31 -2.11
C LEU A 36 -1.61 -2.13 -2.89
N LEU A 37 -0.91 -1.67 -3.93
CA LEU A 37 -1.28 -0.50 -4.72
C LEU A 37 -1.26 -0.85 -6.21
N SER A 38 -2.31 -0.43 -6.91
CA SER A 38 -2.47 -0.66 -8.34
C SER A 38 -3.02 0.57 -9.07
N PRO A 39 -2.24 1.23 -9.93
CA PRO A 39 -2.70 2.34 -10.74
C PRO A 39 -3.76 1.88 -11.75
N SER A 40 -4.75 2.74 -11.99
CA SER A 40 -5.82 2.56 -12.96
C SER A 40 -6.16 3.89 -13.63
N LYS A 41 -7.08 3.87 -14.60
CA LYS A 41 -7.52 5.08 -15.31
C LYS A 41 -8.24 6.07 -14.39
N ASP A 42 -8.96 5.56 -13.40
CA ASP A 42 -9.77 6.35 -12.47
C ASP A 42 -8.98 6.84 -11.24
N GLY A 43 -7.75 6.37 -11.04
CA GLY A 43 -6.96 6.65 -9.84
C GLY A 43 -6.06 5.48 -9.45
N VAL A 44 -5.82 5.31 -8.16
CA VAL A 44 -5.02 4.20 -7.60
C VAL A 44 -5.90 3.41 -6.66
N TYR A 45 -6.08 2.13 -6.98
CA TYR A 45 -6.69 1.19 -6.05
C TYR A 45 -5.66 0.78 -5.01
N PHE A 46 -6.09 0.71 -3.75
CA PHE A 46 -5.26 0.19 -2.69
C PHE A 46 -6.04 -0.69 -1.71
N LYS A 47 -5.31 -1.61 -1.08
CA LYS A 47 -5.81 -2.54 -0.07
C LYS A 47 -4.73 -2.80 0.96
N LEU A 48 -5.12 -2.84 2.23
CA LEU A 48 -4.25 -3.31 3.32
C LEU A 48 -4.27 -4.85 3.37
N SER A 49 -3.14 -5.49 3.63
CA SER A 49 -3.06 -6.96 3.71
C SER A 49 -3.88 -7.52 4.88
N ASN A 50 -4.01 -6.75 5.97
CA ASN A 50 -4.77 -7.14 7.16
C ASN A 50 -6.28 -6.83 7.08
N GLU A 51 -6.74 -6.08 6.06
CA GLU A 51 -8.15 -5.71 5.91
C GLU A 51 -8.73 -6.19 4.56
N PRO A 52 -10.03 -6.50 4.48
CA PRO A 52 -10.65 -6.96 3.23
C PRO A 52 -10.99 -5.80 2.26
N TYR A 53 -10.98 -4.55 2.74
CA TYR A 53 -11.51 -3.40 2.01
C TYR A 53 -10.64 -2.95 0.85
N ILE A 54 -11.29 -2.51 -0.24
CA ILE A 54 -10.63 -1.83 -1.35
C ILE A 54 -11.06 -0.37 -1.40
N TYR A 55 -10.05 0.48 -1.52
CA TYR A 55 -10.20 1.92 -1.62
C TYR A 55 -9.68 2.43 -2.96
N LEU A 56 -10.27 3.50 -3.47
CA LEU A 56 -9.78 4.24 -4.62
C LEU A 56 -9.37 5.64 -4.17
N THR A 57 -8.17 6.03 -4.53
CA THR A 57 -7.65 7.38 -4.30
C THR A 57 -7.09 7.99 -5.58
N LYS A 58 -6.72 9.26 -5.53
CA LYS A 58 -6.14 9.96 -6.67
C LYS A 58 -4.72 9.48 -6.94
N SER A 59 -4.30 9.49 -8.20
CA SER A 59 -2.97 9.03 -8.62
C SER A 59 -1.81 9.84 -8.03
N ASP A 60 -2.10 11.06 -7.58
CA ASP A 60 -1.16 11.96 -6.91
C ASP A 60 -0.52 11.35 -5.64
N ILE A 61 -1.17 10.35 -5.00
CA ILE A 61 -0.62 9.72 -3.80
C ILE A 61 0.70 8.99 -4.06
N ILE A 62 0.88 8.41 -5.25
CA ILE A 62 2.08 7.60 -5.55
C ILE A 62 3.31 8.50 -5.57
N GLY A 63 3.19 9.70 -6.17
CA GLY A 63 4.26 10.69 -6.17
C GLY A 63 4.58 11.23 -4.78
N LYS A 64 3.58 11.31 -3.88
CA LYS A 64 3.80 11.72 -2.49
C LYS A 64 4.48 10.65 -1.64
N LEU A 65 4.17 9.37 -1.87
CA LEU A 65 4.81 8.24 -1.19
C LEU A 65 6.29 8.09 -1.59
N GLU A 66 6.65 8.45 -2.82
CA GLU A 66 8.04 8.44 -3.28
C GLU A 66 8.93 9.41 -2.47
N ILE A 67 8.36 10.53 -2.00
CA ILE A 67 9.06 11.52 -1.15
C ILE A 67 9.33 10.95 0.25
N GLU A 68 8.49 10.05 0.76
CA GLU A 68 8.71 9.41 2.07
C GLU A 68 9.80 8.34 2.00
N LYS A 69 10.00 7.65 0.87
CA LYS A 69 11.10 6.67 0.69
C LYS A 69 12.48 7.28 0.90
N GLU A 70 12.69 8.55 0.55
CA GLU A 70 13.96 9.25 0.83
C GLU A 70 14.17 9.55 2.32
N LYS A 71 13.09 9.58 3.13
CA LYS A 71 13.15 9.79 4.59
C LYS A 71 13.17 8.50 5.42
N PHE A 72 12.78 7.35 4.86
CA PHE A 72 12.81 6.05 5.55
C PHE A 72 14.11 5.25 5.32
N LYS A 73 15.26 5.94 5.34
CA LYS A 73 16.58 5.32 5.26
C LYS A 73 17.34 5.44 6.58
N GLU A 74 16.71 5.07 7.68
CA GLU A 74 17.32 4.80 9.00
C GLU A 74 16.23 4.02 9.76
N GLU A 75 16.41 2.83 10.32
CA GLU A 75 17.56 2.20 10.93
C GLU A 75 17.66 0.73 10.51
N GLU A 76 18.77 0.35 9.87
CA GLU A 76 19.26 -1.02 9.93
C GLU A 76 20.56 -0.98 10.74
N LYS A 77 20.45 -0.75 12.06
CA LYS A 77 21.52 -1.09 12.99
C LYS A 77 21.36 -2.56 13.33
N ILE A 78 21.93 -3.42 12.48
CA ILE A 78 22.19 -4.80 12.86
C ILE A 78 23.30 -4.76 13.91
N GLU A 79 22.89 -4.77 15.18
CA GLU A 79 23.77 -5.16 16.26
C GLU A 79 24.03 -6.66 16.12
N THR A 80 25.25 -7.04 15.74
CA THR A 80 25.71 -8.41 15.97
C THR A 80 27.14 -8.38 16.46
N LYS A 81 27.18 -8.57 17.79
CA LYS A 81 28.23 -8.94 18.72
C LYS A 81 29.48 -9.62 18.16
#